data_AF-A0AAD7WVN6-F1
#
_entry.id   AF-A0AAD7WVN6-F1
#
_cell.length_a   1.000
_cell.length_b   1.000
_cell.length_c   1.000
_cell.angle_alpha   90.00
_cell.angle_beta   90.00
_cell.angle_gamma   90.00
#
_symmetry.space_group_name_H-M   'P 1'
#
loop_
_entity.id
_entity.type
_entity.pdbx_description
1 polymer ?
#
loop_
_entity_poly.entity_id
_entity_poly.type
_entity_poly.pdbx_seq_one_letter_code
_entity_poly.pdbx_strand_id
1 'polypeptide(L)'
;MAGKHPENKRARDQLSSSETDDMAAPLRDIHESLSFMKQQLQKLDLLEKLRDEVAELKHSVEFNNALIETLKADNASVRVEVNELKRQTTELRAEKVQMANVILDLQCRSMRDNIIIHGVPEQEKETYQQSEELAKSFLKDELKMGPSEADAIRFSIVHRLGRAKAGHQPPVRS
;
A
#
# COMPACT_ATOMS: atom_id res chain seq x y z
N MET A 1 -54.88 -93.31 -74.96
CA MET A 1 -55.43 -93.48 -73.59
C MET A 1 -54.90 -92.36 -72.69
N ALA A 2 -55.53 -92.17 -71.52
CA ALA A 2 -55.26 -91.24 -70.40
C ALA A 2 -53.89 -90.52 -70.27
N GLY A 3 -53.89 -89.27 -69.75
CA GLY A 3 -52.66 -88.62 -69.27
C GLY A 3 -52.65 -87.14 -68.82
N LYS A 4 -53.43 -86.75 -67.78
CA LYS A 4 -53.20 -85.58 -66.87
C LYS A 4 -53.11 -84.12 -67.41
N HIS A 5 -54.06 -83.28 -66.97
CA HIS A 5 -53.81 -81.91 -66.46
C HIS A 5 -53.32 -81.99 -64.98
N PRO A 6 -52.88 -80.91 -64.28
CA PRO A 6 -52.86 -79.48 -64.66
C PRO A 6 -51.40 -78.98 -64.87
N GLU A 7 -50.80 -77.87 -64.40
CA GLU A 7 -51.07 -76.86 -63.35
C GLU A 7 -50.31 -75.52 -63.64
N ASN A 8 -50.71 -74.44 -62.97
CA ASN A 8 -50.35 -73.03 -63.10
C ASN A 8 -49.02 -72.63 -62.40
N LYS A 9 -48.22 -71.74 -63.01
CA LYS A 9 -47.39 -70.76 -62.27
C LYS A 9 -46.89 -69.56 -63.10
N ARG A 10 -47.56 -68.42 -62.89
CA ARG A 10 -47.01 -67.04 -62.92
C ARG A 10 -46.33 -66.56 -64.23
N ALA A 11 -47.14 -65.99 -65.12
CA ALA A 11 -46.68 -64.90 -65.98
C ALA A 11 -46.57 -63.59 -65.17
N ARG A 12 -45.45 -63.38 -64.45
CA ARG A 12 -45.08 -62.12 -63.76
C ARG A 12 -43.62 -62.17 -63.28
N ASP A 13 -42.66 -61.67 -64.08
CA ASP A 13 -41.30 -61.23 -63.64
C ASP A 13 -40.41 -60.67 -64.79
N GLN A 14 -40.95 -59.85 -65.70
CA GLN A 14 -40.14 -59.13 -66.74
C GLN A 14 -40.49 -57.63 -66.82
N LEU A 15 -40.81 -57.02 -65.67
CA LEU A 15 -41.31 -55.64 -65.59
C LEU A 15 -40.92 -54.96 -64.25
N SER A 16 -39.76 -55.31 -63.67
CA SER A 16 -39.42 -54.92 -62.28
C SER A 16 -37.92 -54.79 -61.95
N SER A 17 -37.05 -54.60 -62.96
CA SER A 17 -35.60 -54.41 -62.75
C SER A 17 -35.01 -53.21 -63.49
N SER A 18 -35.39 -52.98 -64.75
CA SER A 18 -34.79 -51.92 -65.58
C SER A 18 -35.20 -50.50 -65.13
N GLU A 19 -36.48 -50.29 -64.80
CA GLU A 19 -37.00 -48.97 -64.38
C GLU A 19 -36.54 -48.61 -62.95
N THR A 20 -36.18 -49.61 -62.14
CA THR A 20 -35.73 -49.42 -60.76
C THR A 20 -34.26 -49.00 -60.66
N ASP A 21 -33.39 -49.48 -61.55
CA ASP A 21 -31.97 -49.08 -61.57
C ASP A 21 -31.80 -47.64 -62.11
N ASP A 22 -32.53 -47.29 -63.17
CA ASP A 22 -32.45 -45.97 -63.81
C ASP A 22 -32.95 -44.85 -62.88
N MET A 23 -33.88 -45.16 -61.97
CA MET A 23 -34.32 -44.27 -60.89
C MET A 23 -33.44 -44.33 -59.63
N ALA A 24 -32.63 -45.37 -59.44
CA ALA A 24 -31.77 -45.51 -58.26
C ALA A 24 -30.57 -44.55 -58.27
N ALA A 25 -29.97 -44.29 -59.44
CA ALA A 25 -28.85 -43.36 -59.54
C ALA A 25 -29.23 -41.90 -59.19
N PRO A 26 -30.31 -41.30 -59.73
CA PRO A 26 -30.76 -39.97 -59.31
C PRO A 26 -31.12 -39.89 -57.82
N LEU A 27 -31.75 -40.92 -57.26
CA LEU A 27 -32.06 -40.97 -55.82
C LEU A 27 -30.80 -41.04 -54.95
N ARG A 28 -29.75 -41.70 -55.42
CA ARG A 28 -28.45 -41.74 -54.77
C ARG A 28 -27.76 -40.37 -54.79
N ASP A 29 -27.71 -39.71 -55.93
CA ASP A 29 -27.13 -38.36 -56.06
C ASP A 29 -27.87 -37.34 -55.17
N ILE A 30 -29.20 -37.44 -55.09
CA ILE A 30 -30.02 -36.66 -54.15
C ILE A 30 -29.66 -36.98 -52.69
N HIS A 31 -29.45 -38.26 -52.34
CA HIS A 31 -29.04 -38.64 -50.99
C HIS A 31 -27.64 -38.12 -50.63
N GLU A 32 -26.66 -38.24 -51.53
CA GLU A 32 -25.30 -37.74 -51.31
C GLU A 32 -25.31 -36.21 -51.19
N SER A 33 -26.09 -35.50 -52.02
CA SER A 33 -26.32 -34.05 -51.93
C SER A 33 -27.00 -33.60 -50.63
N LEU A 34 -28.03 -34.33 -50.16
CA LEU A 34 -28.66 -34.11 -48.86
C LEU A 34 -27.69 -34.35 -47.69
N SER A 35 -26.81 -35.35 -47.80
CA SER A 35 -25.77 -35.62 -46.80
C SER A 35 -24.76 -34.47 -46.72
N PHE A 36 -24.38 -33.89 -47.86
CA PHE A 36 -23.50 -32.73 -47.95
C PHE A 36 -24.17 -31.46 -47.39
N MET A 37 -25.43 -31.18 -47.77
CA MET A 37 -26.18 -30.05 -47.21
C MET A 37 -26.32 -30.15 -45.69
N LYS A 38 -26.57 -31.34 -45.14
CA LYS A 38 -26.59 -31.57 -43.68
C LYS A 38 -25.25 -31.23 -43.02
N GLN A 39 -24.12 -31.62 -43.63
CA GLN A 39 -22.79 -31.27 -43.12
C GLN A 39 -22.50 -29.76 -43.20
N GLN A 40 -23.03 -29.05 -44.20
CA GLN A 40 -22.85 -27.59 -44.29
C GLN A 40 -23.71 -26.85 -43.25
N LEU A 41 -24.95 -27.30 -43.00
CA LEU A 41 -25.79 -26.76 -41.92
C LEU A 41 -25.10 -26.89 -40.55
N GLN A 42 -24.53 -28.05 -40.24
CA GLN A 42 -23.77 -28.26 -39.00
C GLN A 42 -22.53 -27.35 -38.86
N LYS A 43 -21.95 -26.86 -39.97
CA LYS A 43 -20.86 -25.87 -39.95
C LYS A 43 -21.40 -24.45 -39.72
N LEU A 44 -22.61 -24.14 -40.18
CA LEU A 44 -23.27 -22.87 -39.88
C LEU A 44 -23.62 -22.78 -38.38
N ASP A 45 -24.12 -23.86 -37.77
CA ASP A 45 -24.37 -23.94 -36.32
C ASP A 45 -23.10 -23.68 -35.48
N LEU A 46 -21.93 -24.07 -35.99
CA LEU A 46 -20.63 -23.83 -35.36
C LEU A 46 -20.14 -22.39 -35.59
N LEU A 47 -20.36 -21.83 -36.78
CA LEU A 47 -20.02 -20.43 -37.09
C LEU A 47 -20.86 -19.44 -36.30
N GLU A 48 -22.13 -19.74 -36.02
CA GLU A 48 -22.98 -18.92 -35.14
C GLU A 48 -22.45 -18.89 -33.70
N LYS A 49 -22.08 -20.05 -33.13
CA LYS A 49 -21.47 -20.11 -31.79
C LYS A 49 -20.15 -19.35 -31.72
N LEU A 50 -19.29 -19.51 -32.73
CA LEU A 50 -18.03 -18.77 -32.82
C LEU A 50 -18.24 -17.25 -32.99
N ARG A 51 -19.29 -16.81 -33.69
CA ARG A 51 -19.67 -15.38 -33.76
C ARG A 51 -19.99 -14.84 -32.37
N ASP A 52 -20.76 -15.59 -31.60
CA ASP A 52 -21.25 -15.15 -30.29
C ASP A 52 -20.14 -15.18 -29.23
N GLU A 53 -19.30 -16.22 -29.21
CA GLU A 53 -18.06 -16.27 -28.41
C GLU A 53 -17.12 -15.08 -28.73
N VAL A 54 -16.97 -14.72 -30.00
CA VAL A 54 -16.18 -13.54 -30.42
C VAL A 54 -16.81 -12.23 -29.99
N ALA A 55 -18.15 -12.13 -29.95
CA ALA A 55 -18.84 -10.94 -29.43
C ALA A 55 -18.67 -10.78 -27.91
N GLU A 56 -18.78 -11.86 -27.14
CA GLU A 56 -18.51 -11.87 -25.69
C GLU A 56 -17.05 -11.52 -25.38
N LEU A 57 -16.09 -12.13 -26.10
CA LEU A 57 -14.67 -11.81 -25.97
C LEU A 57 -14.38 -10.34 -26.29
N LYS A 58 -15.00 -9.78 -27.33
CA LYS A 58 -14.88 -8.36 -27.67
C LYS A 58 -15.36 -7.47 -26.52
N HIS A 59 -16.54 -7.72 -25.96
CA HIS A 59 -17.06 -6.95 -24.84
C HIS A 59 -16.21 -7.09 -23.57
N SER A 60 -15.65 -8.28 -23.32
CA SER A 60 -14.70 -8.50 -22.23
C SER A 60 -13.42 -7.66 -22.41
N VAL A 61 -12.86 -7.59 -23.62
CA VAL A 61 -11.70 -6.75 -23.95
C VAL A 61 -12.03 -5.25 -23.82
N GLU A 62 -13.20 -4.80 -24.30
CA GLU A 62 -13.67 -3.42 -24.17
C GLU A 62 -13.79 -3.01 -22.69
N PHE A 63 -14.39 -3.86 -21.85
CA PHE A 63 -14.53 -3.64 -20.41
C PHE A 63 -13.17 -3.62 -19.68
N ASN A 64 -12.29 -4.58 -19.98
CA ASN A 64 -10.96 -4.65 -19.38
C ASN A 64 -10.09 -3.43 -19.76
N ASN A 65 -10.18 -2.94 -21.00
CA ASN A 65 -9.51 -1.70 -21.41
C ASN A 65 -10.03 -0.48 -20.62
N ALA A 66 -11.34 -0.37 -20.41
CA ALA A 66 -11.91 0.70 -19.59
C ALA A 66 -11.41 0.66 -18.13
N LEU A 67 -11.33 -0.53 -17.52
CA LEU A 67 -10.72 -0.70 -16.19
C LEU A 67 -9.23 -0.32 -16.16
N ILE A 68 -8.47 -0.63 -17.22
CA ILE A 68 -7.06 -0.28 -17.33
C ILE A 68 -6.85 1.24 -17.37
N GLU A 69 -7.68 2.00 -18.10
CA GLU A 69 -7.59 3.46 -18.10
C GLU A 69 -7.97 4.09 -16.76
N THR A 70 -8.98 3.57 -16.06
CA THR A 70 -9.30 4.00 -14.67
C THR A 70 -8.11 3.74 -13.73
N LEU A 71 -7.55 2.53 -13.74
CA LEU A 71 -6.41 2.17 -12.90
C LEU A 71 -5.12 2.97 -13.20
N LYS A 72 -4.97 3.48 -14.43
CA LYS A 72 -3.91 4.42 -14.81
C LYS A 72 -4.17 5.82 -14.22
N ALA A 73 -5.41 6.31 -14.29
CA ALA A 73 -5.80 7.60 -13.72
C ALA A 73 -5.64 7.62 -12.20
N ASP A 74 -6.10 6.56 -11.52
CA ASP A 74 -5.93 6.39 -10.07
C ASP A 74 -4.43 6.34 -9.69
N ASN A 75 -3.62 5.60 -10.46
CA ASN A 75 -2.16 5.59 -10.29
C ASN A 75 -1.54 6.98 -10.43
N ALA A 76 -2.05 7.81 -11.34
CA ALA A 76 -1.56 9.18 -11.54
C ALA A 76 -1.91 10.06 -10.33
N SER A 77 -3.15 10.00 -9.81
CA SER A 77 -3.54 10.75 -8.59
C SER A 77 -2.68 10.36 -7.39
N VAL A 78 -2.58 9.06 -7.10
CA VAL A 78 -1.79 8.55 -5.97
C VAL A 78 -0.31 8.95 -6.09
N ARG A 79 0.25 9.05 -7.31
CA ARG A 79 1.63 9.54 -7.51
C ARG A 79 1.78 11.03 -7.23
N VAL A 80 0.77 11.86 -7.53
CA VAL A 80 0.76 13.28 -7.17
C VAL A 80 0.66 13.43 -5.65
N GLU A 81 -0.29 12.75 -5.01
CA GLU A 81 -0.49 12.77 -3.56
C GLU A 81 0.77 12.31 -2.79
N VAL A 82 1.40 11.21 -3.21
CA VAL A 82 2.64 10.69 -2.62
C VAL A 82 3.81 11.69 -2.76
N ASN A 83 3.86 12.48 -3.84
CA ASN A 83 4.90 13.49 -4.01
C ASN A 83 4.64 14.75 -3.19
N GLU A 84 3.39 15.18 -3.05
CA GLU A 84 3.01 16.29 -2.18
C GLU A 84 3.21 15.95 -0.70
N LEU A 85 2.81 14.75 -0.25
CA LEU A 85 3.08 14.28 1.10
C LEU A 85 4.59 14.20 1.41
N LYS A 86 5.43 13.82 0.44
CA LYS A 86 6.90 13.89 0.59
C LYS A 86 7.37 15.33 0.79
N ARG A 87 6.89 16.28 0.00
CA ARG A 87 7.23 17.71 0.09
C ARG A 87 6.90 18.28 1.47
N GLN A 88 5.66 18.10 1.91
CA GLN A 88 5.21 18.48 3.26
C GLN A 88 6.04 17.83 4.36
N THR A 89 6.38 16.54 4.21
CA THR A 89 7.23 15.83 5.18
C THR A 89 8.67 16.36 5.21
N THR A 90 9.23 16.82 4.09
CA THR A 90 10.55 17.48 4.08
C THR A 90 10.52 18.86 4.72
N GLU A 91 9.46 19.64 4.51
CA GLU A 91 9.28 20.98 5.09
C GLU A 91 9.12 20.91 6.61
N LEU A 92 8.22 20.05 7.11
CA LEU A 92 8.04 19.81 8.56
C LEU A 92 9.31 19.29 9.26
N ARG A 93 10.21 18.59 8.54
CA ARG A 93 11.52 18.20 9.08
C ARG A 93 12.48 19.38 9.18
N ALA A 94 12.49 20.27 8.19
CA ALA A 94 13.31 21.50 8.22
C ALA A 94 12.83 22.45 9.34
N GLU A 95 11.52 22.67 9.44
CA GLU A 95 10.90 23.46 10.52
C GLU A 95 11.25 22.89 11.91
N LYS A 96 11.13 21.56 12.10
CA LYS A 96 11.51 20.92 13.37
C LYS A 96 12.97 21.19 13.75
N VAL A 97 13.89 21.13 12.79
CA VAL A 97 15.32 21.42 13.02
C VAL A 97 15.52 22.90 13.37
N GLN A 98 14.84 23.81 12.67
CA GLN A 98 14.88 25.24 12.97
C GLN A 98 14.34 25.55 14.37
N MET A 99 13.20 24.98 14.76
CA MET A 99 12.63 25.12 16.09
C MET A 99 13.57 24.57 17.18
N ALA A 100 14.18 23.40 16.96
CA ALA A 100 15.15 22.82 17.90
C ALA A 100 16.37 23.72 18.09
N ASN A 101 16.90 24.33 17.01
CA ASN A 101 18.02 25.27 17.07
C ASN A 101 17.64 26.57 17.81
N VAL A 102 16.43 27.09 17.60
CA VAL A 102 15.92 28.27 18.32
C VAL A 102 15.74 27.97 19.82
N ILE A 103 15.20 26.80 20.16
CA ILE A 103 15.08 26.35 21.57
C ILE A 103 16.47 26.23 22.20
N LEU A 104 17.45 25.67 21.50
CA LEU A 104 18.83 25.55 21.99
C LEU A 104 19.48 26.91 22.22
N ASP A 105 19.38 27.85 21.26
CA ASP A 105 19.90 29.21 21.42
C ASP A 105 19.24 29.96 22.59
N LEU A 106 17.91 29.86 22.73
CA LEU A 106 17.18 30.42 23.86
C LEU A 106 17.60 29.80 25.20
N GLN A 107 17.84 28.48 25.24
CA GLN A 107 18.36 27.80 26.43
C GLN A 107 19.79 28.24 26.75
N CYS A 108 20.69 28.30 25.76
CA CYS A 108 22.06 28.79 25.93
C CYS A 108 22.12 30.25 26.39
N ARG A 109 21.20 31.11 25.92
CA ARG A 109 21.08 32.51 26.39
C ARG A 109 20.54 32.58 27.83
N SER A 110 19.49 31.81 28.15
CA SER A 110 18.86 31.76 29.47
C SER A 110 19.76 31.14 30.55
N MET A 111 20.60 30.17 30.16
CA MET A 111 21.55 29.49 31.04
C MET A 111 22.92 30.18 31.12
N ARG A 112 23.25 31.09 30.20
CA ARG A 112 24.59 31.71 30.06
C ARG A 112 25.19 32.17 31.39
N ASP A 113 24.43 32.94 32.15
CA ASP A 113 24.93 33.66 33.31
C ASP A 113 24.81 32.83 34.61
N ASN A 114 24.52 31.52 34.50
CA ASN A 114 24.24 30.63 35.62
C ASN A 114 25.47 29.73 35.87
N ILE A 115 25.94 29.69 37.10
CA ILE A 115 27.07 28.85 37.51
C ILE A 115 26.55 27.59 38.19
N ILE A 116 27.20 26.45 37.97
CA ILE A 116 26.89 25.16 38.62
C ILE A 116 28.05 24.79 39.54
N ILE A 117 27.79 24.80 40.86
CA ILE A 117 28.76 24.50 41.91
C ILE A 117 28.52 23.09 42.44
N HIS A 118 29.48 22.20 42.26
CA HIS A 118 29.43 20.81 42.74
C HIS A 118 30.13 20.68 44.10
N GLY A 119 29.73 19.70 44.92
CA GLY A 119 30.39 19.36 46.19
C GLY A 119 30.03 20.26 47.39
N VAL A 120 29.12 21.22 47.22
CA VAL A 120 28.57 22.02 48.33
C VAL A 120 27.72 21.10 49.24
N PRO A 121 28.01 20.96 50.55
CA PRO A 121 27.21 20.12 51.45
C PRO A 121 25.73 20.53 51.49
N GLU A 122 24.81 19.57 51.47
CA GLU A 122 23.37 19.81 51.64
C GLU A 122 22.98 20.08 53.09
N GLN A 123 21.97 20.92 53.30
CA GLN A 123 21.25 21.04 54.58
C GLN A 123 19.82 20.48 54.46
N GLU A 124 19.28 19.90 55.54
CA GLU A 124 17.90 19.41 55.52
C GLU A 124 16.92 20.58 55.43
N LYS A 125 16.04 20.58 54.41
CA LYS A 125 15.08 21.66 54.11
C LYS A 125 15.73 23.02 53.83
N GLU A 126 16.92 23.00 53.21
CA GLU A 126 17.65 24.17 52.73
C GLU A 126 16.76 25.13 51.91
N THR A 127 16.72 26.40 52.33
CA THR A 127 16.03 27.50 51.62
C THR A 127 16.97 28.21 50.64
N TYR A 128 16.43 28.96 49.67
CA TYR A 128 17.23 29.72 48.70
C TYR A 128 18.26 30.67 49.35
N GLN A 129 17.94 31.22 50.53
CA GLN A 129 18.86 32.08 51.30
C GLN A 129 20.04 31.28 51.84
N GLN A 130 19.78 30.09 52.40
CA GLN A 130 20.84 29.18 52.87
C GLN A 130 21.67 28.63 51.70
N SER A 131 21.06 28.37 50.53
CA SER A 131 21.80 28.03 49.32
C SER A 131 22.73 29.16 48.87
N GLU A 132 22.32 30.43 48.99
CA GLU A 132 23.18 31.59 48.71
C GLU A 132 24.31 31.74 49.73
N GLU A 133 24.03 31.57 51.02
CA GLU A 133 25.05 31.58 52.09
C GLU A 133 26.11 30.49 51.87
N LEU A 134 25.69 29.27 51.53
CA LEU A 134 26.58 28.15 51.20
C LEU A 134 27.38 28.36 49.91
N ALA A 135 26.82 29.04 48.91
CA ALA A 135 27.57 29.47 47.74
C ALA A 135 28.61 30.53 48.11
N LYS A 136 28.27 31.50 48.96
CA LYS A 136 29.19 32.55 49.43
C LYS A 136 30.30 32.03 50.34
N SER A 137 30.04 31.02 51.19
CA SER A 137 31.12 30.35 51.94
C SER A 137 32.05 29.59 50.99
N PHE A 138 31.52 28.82 50.04
CA PHE A 138 32.33 28.12 49.02
C PHE A 138 33.26 29.07 48.25
N LEU A 139 32.80 30.26 47.85
CA LEU A 139 33.65 31.27 47.19
C LEU A 139 34.78 31.80 48.09
N LYS A 140 34.54 31.95 49.40
CA LYS A 140 35.54 32.41 50.37
C LYS A 140 36.54 31.31 50.73
N ASP A 141 36.06 30.09 50.94
CA ASP A 141 36.84 28.98 51.48
C ASP A 141 37.65 28.25 50.39
N GLU A 142 37.00 27.85 49.29
CA GLU A 142 37.63 27.05 48.23
C GLU A 142 38.31 27.92 47.17
N LEU A 143 37.63 29.00 46.71
CA LEU A 143 38.19 29.93 45.72
C LEU A 143 39.05 31.04 46.34
N LYS A 144 39.13 31.12 47.69
CA LYS A 144 39.98 32.06 48.44
C LYS A 144 39.73 33.53 48.13
N MET A 145 38.50 33.85 47.74
CA MET A 145 38.07 35.20 47.42
C MET A 145 38.02 36.07 48.68
N GLY A 146 38.40 37.35 48.58
CA GLY A 146 38.36 38.27 49.72
C GLY A 146 36.93 38.39 50.27
N PRO A 147 36.71 38.50 51.60
CA PRO A 147 35.36 38.56 52.17
C PRO A 147 34.48 39.64 51.52
N SER A 148 35.03 40.85 51.36
CA SER A 148 34.38 42.00 50.71
C SER A 148 34.16 41.83 49.21
N GLU A 149 34.88 40.93 48.54
CA GLU A 149 34.70 40.63 47.11
C GLU A 149 33.57 39.61 46.93
N ALA A 150 33.58 38.52 47.72
CA ALA A 150 32.54 37.51 47.70
C ALA A 150 31.17 38.06 48.17
N ASP A 151 31.15 38.98 49.14
CA ASP A 151 29.93 39.65 49.59
C ASP A 151 29.44 40.75 48.62
N ALA A 152 30.28 41.21 47.68
CA ALA A 152 29.87 42.11 46.61
C ALA A 152 29.20 41.38 45.43
N ILE A 153 29.37 40.06 45.31
CA ILE A 153 28.71 39.25 44.28
C ILE A 153 27.20 39.18 44.57
N ARG A 154 26.41 39.49 43.54
CA ARG A 154 24.95 39.46 43.57
C ARG A 154 24.46 38.27 42.75
N PHE A 155 23.73 37.37 43.40
CA PHE A 155 23.02 36.28 42.74
C PHE A 155 21.57 36.70 42.46
N SER A 156 20.94 36.06 41.47
CA SER A 156 19.51 36.26 41.20
C SER A 156 18.64 35.18 41.83
N ILE A 157 19.01 33.90 41.71
CA ILE A 157 18.30 32.75 42.31
C ILE A 157 19.30 31.62 42.57
N VAL A 158 19.67 31.41 43.84
CA VAL A 158 20.54 30.28 44.23
C VAL A 158 19.71 29.10 44.71
N HIS A 159 19.88 27.91 44.11
CA HIS A 159 19.06 26.74 44.39
C HIS A 159 19.73 25.40 44.04
N ARG A 160 19.29 24.29 44.63
CA ARG A 160 19.77 22.93 44.30
C ARG A 160 19.18 22.40 42.99
N LEU A 161 20.00 21.72 42.19
CA LEU A 161 19.59 21.07 40.94
C LEU A 161 19.15 19.63 41.14
N GLY A 162 17.82 19.41 41.14
CA GLY A 162 17.21 18.08 41.17
C GLY A 162 16.71 17.68 42.55
N ARG A 163 16.66 16.38 42.82
CA ARG A 163 16.25 15.82 44.13
C ARG A 163 17.46 15.20 44.81
N ALA A 164 17.61 15.44 46.11
CA ALA A 164 18.56 14.77 46.98
C ALA A 164 18.49 13.24 46.80
N LYS A 165 19.65 12.58 46.75
CA LYS A 165 19.78 11.13 46.66
C LYS A 165 20.79 10.65 47.69
N ALA A 166 20.54 9.50 48.31
CA ALA A 166 21.48 8.91 49.26
C ALA A 166 22.86 8.74 48.62
N GLY A 167 23.88 9.38 49.19
CA GLY A 167 25.26 9.36 48.69
C GLY A 167 25.57 10.32 47.53
N HIS A 168 24.66 11.20 47.09
CA HIS A 168 24.92 12.16 46.02
C HIS A 168 24.29 13.53 46.29
N GLN A 169 25.14 14.50 46.63
CA GLN A 169 24.76 15.90 46.80
C GLN A 169 24.47 16.55 45.43
N PRO A 170 23.25 17.07 45.19
CA PRO A 170 22.93 17.83 43.99
C PRO A 170 23.68 19.16 43.98
N PRO A 171 24.20 19.61 42.83
CA PRO A 171 24.93 20.86 42.73
C PRO A 171 24.01 22.07 42.94
N VAL A 172 24.61 23.16 43.38
CA VAL A 172 23.96 24.47 43.46
C VAL A 172 24.01 25.11 42.08
N ARG A 173 22.88 25.68 41.62
CA ARG A 173 22.81 26.62 40.51
C ARG A 173 22.59 28.03 41.06
N SER A 174 23.40 28.98 40.62
CA SER A 174 23.44 30.37 41.10
C SER A 174 23.49 31.37 39.95
#